data_AF-A0A7X5DF50-F1
#
_entry.id   AF-A0A7X5DF50-F1
#
_cell.length_a   1.000
_cell.length_b   1.000
_cell.length_c   1.000
_cell.angle_alpha   90.00
_cell.angle_beta   90.00
_cell.angle_gamma   90.00
#
_symmetry.space_group_name_H-M   'P 1'
#
loop_
_entity.id
_entity.type
_entity.pdbx_description
1 polymer ?
#
loop_
_entity_poly.entity_id
_entity_poly.type
_entity_poly.pdbx_seq_one_letter_code
_entity_poly.pdbx_strand_id
1 'polypeptide(L)'
;MKKGLTAVLVAICALGLLSAVGCASNGSDSSSNDSSANQANGEISVYSREDGSGTRGAFVELFGLEEKDAAGNKVDMTTDAAAITNSTSVMMTSVASDPDAIGYISLGSLNDTVKAVKIDGIEATAQNVKSGDYKVSRPFNIVFAENLSAPAQDFVGFIMSSDGQAIIEDNGYIGVDENAAPFTAAGASGKVVIAGSSSVTPIMEKLAEAYKAVNP
;
A
#
# COMPACT_ATOMS: atom_id res chain seq x y z
N MET A 1 7.64 4.64 -55.60
CA MET A 1 7.88 3.43 -56.43
C MET A 1 9.23 2.83 -56.05
N LYS A 2 9.24 1.56 -55.59
CA LYS A 2 10.34 0.55 -55.67
C LYS A 2 11.65 0.88 -54.94
N LYS A 3 12.28 0.07 -54.07
CA LYS A 3 12.27 -1.35 -53.62
C LYS A 3 12.98 -1.33 -52.23
N GLY A 4 12.67 -2.12 -51.21
CA GLY A 4 12.60 -3.58 -51.16
C GLY A 4 13.98 -4.18 -50.91
N LEU A 5 14.33 -4.53 -49.66
CA LEU A 5 15.37 -5.53 -49.39
C LEU A 5 15.05 -6.30 -48.10
N THR A 6 14.59 -7.52 -48.31
CA THR A 6 14.39 -8.59 -47.33
C THR A 6 15.72 -9.31 -47.16
N ALA A 7 16.12 -9.64 -45.93
CA ALA A 7 17.20 -10.60 -45.67
C ALA A 7 16.73 -11.65 -44.67
N VAL A 8 17.00 -12.90 -45.05
CA VAL A 8 16.44 -14.16 -44.57
C VAL A 8 17.33 -14.77 -43.49
N LEU A 9 16.65 -15.46 -42.58
CA LEU A 9 17.08 -16.46 -41.59
C LEU A 9 18.24 -17.38 -42.06
N VAL A 10 19.21 -17.64 -41.18
CA VAL A 10 19.96 -18.92 -41.18
C VAL A 10 20.10 -19.40 -39.73
N ALA A 11 19.37 -20.47 -39.44
CA ALA A 11 19.55 -21.32 -38.27
C ALA A 11 20.72 -22.29 -38.50
N ILE A 12 21.59 -22.45 -37.52
CA ILE A 12 22.53 -23.58 -37.45
C ILE A 12 22.30 -24.28 -36.12
N CYS A 13 21.63 -25.43 -36.19
CA CYS A 13 21.64 -26.45 -35.16
C CYS A 13 22.99 -27.20 -35.23
N ALA A 14 23.64 -27.40 -34.09
CA ALA A 14 24.66 -28.43 -33.93
C ALA A 14 24.47 -29.11 -32.57
N LEU A 15 23.97 -30.35 -32.61
CA LEU A 15 24.01 -31.31 -31.51
C LEU A 15 25.46 -31.79 -31.32
N GLY A 16 25.89 -31.91 -30.06
CA GLY A 16 27.09 -32.65 -29.65
C GLY A 16 26.80 -33.41 -28.37
N LEU A 17 26.87 -34.74 -28.45
CA LEU A 17 26.49 -35.73 -27.44
C LEU A 17 27.56 -35.96 -26.35
N LEU A 18 27.06 -36.35 -25.17
CA LEU A 18 27.60 -37.26 -24.14
C LEU A 18 29.06 -37.15 -23.66
N SER A 19 29.20 -36.98 -22.34
CA SER A 19 30.03 -37.87 -21.53
C SER A 19 29.44 -38.01 -20.12
N ALA A 20 29.40 -39.25 -19.63
CA ALA A 20 28.96 -39.62 -18.30
C ALA A 20 30.13 -40.25 -17.51
N VAL A 21 29.96 -40.25 -16.18
CA VAL A 21 30.61 -41.05 -15.13
C VAL A 21 31.96 -40.53 -14.56
N GLY A 22 31.99 -40.38 -13.22
CA GLY A 22 33.24 -40.42 -12.43
C GLY A 22 33.13 -39.81 -11.03
N CYS A 23 33.14 -40.64 -9.99
CA CYS A 23 32.97 -40.30 -8.56
C CYS A 23 34.22 -39.71 -7.87
N ALA A 24 33.98 -39.05 -6.72
CA ALA A 24 34.61 -39.29 -5.40
C ALA A 24 35.43 -38.16 -4.72
N SER A 25 35.13 -38.04 -3.42
CA SER A 25 35.99 -37.68 -2.25
C SER A 25 36.05 -36.23 -1.72
N ASN A 26 35.35 -36.07 -0.59
CA ASN A 26 35.69 -35.43 0.69
C ASN A 26 36.87 -34.43 0.76
N GLY A 27 36.56 -33.21 1.22
CA GLY A 27 37.52 -32.23 1.73
C GLY A 27 36.80 -31.08 2.43
N SER A 28 36.91 -31.02 3.75
CA SER A 28 36.37 -30.03 4.67
C SER A 28 37.05 -28.66 4.53
N ASP A 29 36.28 -27.56 4.43
CA ASP A 29 36.43 -26.40 5.31
C ASP A 29 35.35 -25.31 5.12
N SER A 30 34.92 -24.75 6.25
CA SER A 30 34.43 -23.37 6.47
C SER A 30 33.01 -22.91 6.05
N SER A 31 32.42 -22.19 7.01
CA SER A 31 31.34 -21.20 6.93
C SER A 31 29.89 -21.70 6.91
N SER A 32 29.28 -21.61 8.09
CA SER A 32 27.84 -21.60 8.31
C SER A 32 27.18 -20.47 7.51
N ASN A 33 26.71 -20.79 6.31
CA ASN A 33 25.77 -19.97 5.59
C ASN A 33 24.36 -20.46 5.97
N ASP A 34 23.62 -19.62 6.70
CA ASP A 34 22.18 -19.81 6.89
C ASP A 34 21.49 -19.58 5.55
N SER A 35 21.50 -20.62 4.73
CA SER A 35 20.71 -20.70 3.51
C SER A 35 19.51 -21.60 3.79
N SER A 36 18.65 -21.17 4.70
CA SER A 36 17.29 -21.68 4.83
C SER A 36 16.32 -20.82 4.01
N ALA A 37 16.70 -20.50 2.77
CA ALA A 37 15.74 -20.12 1.74
C ALA A 37 15.09 -21.41 1.25
N ASN A 38 14.18 -21.95 2.06
CA ASN A 38 13.27 -22.99 1.64
C ASN A 38 12.31 -22.35 0.62
N GLN A 39 12.72 -22.31 -0.66
CA GLN A 39 11.83 -21.96 -1.75
C GLN A 39 10.78 -23.07 -1.83
N ALA A 40 9.67 -22.88 -1.10
CA ALA A 40 8.44 -23.60 -1.38
C ALA A 40 8.07 -23.27 -2.83
N ASN A 41 8.17 -24.25 -3.71
CA ASN A 41 7.94 -24.14 -5.14
C ASN A 41 6.41 -24.09 -5.45
N GLY A 42 5.65 -23.34 -4.65
CA GLY A 42 4.21 -23.14 -4.77
C GLY A 42 3.88 -21.91 -5.62
N GLU A 43 2.79 -21.98 -6.37
CA GLU A 43 2.24 -20.83 -7.09
C GLU A 43 1.67 -19.83 -6.06
N ILE A 44 2.00 -18.54 -6.20
CA ILE A 44 1.53 -17.51 -5.27
C ILE A 44 0.08 -17.15 -5.60
N SER A 45 -0.82 -17.31 -4.64
CA SER A 45 -2.20 -16.84 -4.74
C SER A 45 -2.25 -15.32 -4.54
N VAL A 46 -2.32 -14.56 -5.63
CA VAL A 46 -2.40 -13.10 -5.55
C VAL A 46 -3.84 -12.67 -5.25
N TYR A 47 -4.02 -11.88 -4.20
CA TYR A 47 -5.28 -11.21 -3.89
C TYR A 47 -5.14 -9.70 -4.13
N SER A 48 -6.12 -9.14 -4.83
CA SER A 48 -6.23 -7.71 -5.09
C SER A 48 -7.57 -7.17 -4.58
N ARG A 49 -7.71 -5.84 -4.61
CA ARG A 49 -8.92 -5.13 -4.20
C ARG A 49 -9.77 -4.75 -5.43
N GLU A 50 -11.05 -4.54 -5.17
CA GLU A 50 -12.02 -4.12 -6.18
C GLU A 50 -11.64 -2.81 -6.88
N ASP A 51 -12.11 -2.64 -8.12
CA ASP A 51 -11.95 -1.39 -8.85
C ASP A 51 -12.58 -0.22 -8.06
N GLY A 52 -11.89 0.92 -8.03
CA GLY A 52 -12.29 2.07 -7.21
C GLY A 52 -11.84 1.99 -5.76
N SER A 53 -11.23 0.89 -5.31
CA SER A 53 -10.61 0.81 -3.99
C SER A 53 -9.48 1.83 -3.86
N GLY A 54 -9.59 2.71 -2.87
CA GLY A 54 -8.55 3.68 -2.54
C GLY A 54 -7.22 3.02 -2.14
N THR A 55 -7.26 1.83 -1.54
CA THR A 55 -6.08 1.05 -1.17
C THR A 55 -5.41 0.44 -2.41
N ARG A 56 -6.19 -0.06 -3.38
CA ARG A 56 -5.65 -0.54 -4.67
C ARG A 56 -4.92 0.56 -5.40
N GLY A 57 -5.58 1.72 -5.57
CA GLY A 57 -4.97 2.86 -6.23
C GLY A 57 -3.67 3.28 -5.57
N ALA A 58 -3.63 3.31 -4.22
CA ALA A 58 -2.40 3.59 -3.48
C ALA A 58 -1.30 2.57 -3.76
N PHE A 59 -1.63 1.28 -3.69
CA PHE A 59 -0.68 0.19 -3.85
C PHE A 59 -0.09 0.21 -5.26
N VAL A 60 -0.95 0.30 -6.27
CA VAL A 60 -0.56 0.34 -7.69
C VAL A 60 0.32 1.55 -7.99
N GLU A 61 -0.02 2.74 -7.47
CA GLU A 61 0.80 3.95 -7.63
C GLU A 61 2.16 3.82 -6.92
N LEU A 62 2.18 3.41 -5.65
CA LEU A 62 3.40 3.35 -4.83
C LEU A 62 4.40 2.30 -5.32
N PHE A 63 3.93 1.20 -5.90
CA PHE A 63 4.77 0.15 -6.48
C PHE A 63 5.03 0.33 -7.98
N GLY A 64 4.50 1.39 -8.59
CA GLY A 64 4.72 1.66 -10.02
C GLY A 64 4.11 0.59 -10.93
N LEU A 65 2.98 0.01 -10.55
CA LEU A 65 2.25 -1.00 -11.32
C LEU A 65 1.30 -0.36 -12.35
N GLU A 66 1.58 0.87 -12.79
CA GLU A 66 0.80 1.58 -13.80
C GLU A 66 1.62 1.75 -15.08
N GLU A 67 1.04 1.39 -16.21
CA GLU A 67 1.58 1.71 -17.52
C GLU A 67 0.67 2.69 -18.26
N LYS A 68 1.21 3.38 -19.27
CA LYS A 68 0.39 4.21 -20.16
C LYS A 68 0.05 3.43 -21.41
N ASP A 69 -1.25 3.37 -21.73
CA ASP A 69 -1.70 2.84 -23.01
C ASP A 69 -1.34 3.78 -24.18
N ALA A 70 -1.66 3.37 -25.40
CA ALA A 70 -1.43 4.17 -26.61
C ALA A 70 -2.18 5.51 -26.63
N ALA A 71 -3.23 5.67 -25.82
CA ALA A 71 -3.97 6.91 -25.65
C ALA A 71 -3.45 7.76 -24.49
N GLY A 72 -2.45 7.29 -23.75
CA GLY A 72 -1.84 7.98 -22.61
C GLY A 72 -2.60 7.80 -21.30
N ASN A 73 -3.61 6.92 -21.24
CA ASN A 73 -4.33 6.60 -20.02
C ASN A 73 -3.48 5.68 -19.14
N LYS A 74 -3.53 5.89 -17.82
CA LYS A 74 -2.94 4.97 -16.86
C LYS A 74 -3.74 3.67 -16.83
N VAL A 75 -3.05 2.54 -16.96
CA VAL A 75 -3.57 1.19 -16.91
C VAL A 75 -2.90 0.48 -15.75
N ASP A 76 -3.72 -0.08 -14.87
CA ASP A 76 -3.26 -0.93 -13.76
C ASP A 76 -2.79 -2.29 -14.30
N MET A 77 -1.54 -2.64 -14.00
CA MET A 77 -0.86 -3.85 -14.44
C MET A 77 -0.93 -4.99 -13.40
N THR A 78 -1.84 -4.89 -12.43
CA THR A 78 -2.18 -6.01 -11.55
C THR A 78 -2.54 -7.23 -12.40
N THR A 79 -1.97 -8.40 -12.06
CA THR A 79 -2.21 -9.65 -12.80
C THR A 79 -3.70 -10.01 -12.90
N ASP A 80 -4.14 -10.42 -14.09
CA ASP A 80 -5.52 -10.90 -14.33
C ASP A 80 -5.86 -12.16 -13.52
N ALA A 81 -4.85 -12.88 -13.05
CA ALA A 81 -5.03 -14.05 -12.18
C ALA A 81 -5.38 -13.68 -10.72
N ALA A 82 -5.32 -12.40 -10.35
CA ALA A 82 -5.56 -11.98 -8.98
C ALA A 82 -7.03 -12.22 -8.56
N ALA A 83 -7.23 -12.86 -7.42
CA ALA A 83 -8.53 -12.97 -6.80
C ALA A 83 -8.95 -11.60 -6.22
N ILE A 84 -10.13 -11.12 -6.61
CA ILE A 84 -10.62 -9.81 -6.19
C ILE A 84 -11.41 -9.91 -4.87
N THR A 85 -11.02 -9.09 -3.91
CA THR A 85 -11.72 -8.92 -2.62
C THR A 85 -12.34 -7.54 -2.54
N ASN A 86 -13.48 -7.40 -1.87
CA ASN A 86 -14.26 -6.15 -1.84
C ASN A 86 -14.08 -5.33 -0.55
N SER A 87 -13.23 -5.77 0.38
CA SER A 87 -12.99 -5.08 1.66
C SER A 87 -11.70 -5.55 2.32
N THR A 88 -11.19 -4.76 3.26
CA THR A 88 -10.03 -5.15 4.09
C THR A 88 -10.30 -6.42 4.89
N SER A 89 -11.49 -6.59 5.46
CA SER A 89 -11.83 -7.78 6.26
C SER A 89 -11.85 -9.05 5.42
N VAL A 90 -12.39 -8.98 4.19
CA VAL A 90 -12.36 -10.10 3.25
C VAL A 90 -10.93 -10.41 2.82
N MET A 91 -10.13 -9.38 2.49
CA MET A 91 -8.71 -9.55 2.17
C MET A 91 -7.95 -10.29 3.28
N MET A 92 -8.06 -9.83 4.53
CA MET A 92 -7.38 -10.47 5.67
C MET A 92 -7.84 -11.92 5.87
N THR A 93 -9.16 -12.17 5.79
CA THR A 93 -9.71 -13.52 5.95
C THR A 93 -9.23 -14.46 4.85
N SER A 94 -9.19 -13.99 3.60
CA SER A 94 -8.70 -14.76 2.45
C SER A 94 -7.23 -15.10 2.60
N VAL A 95 -6.37 -14.11 2.90
CA VAL A 95 -4.94 -14.33 3.12
C VAL A 95 -4.67 -15.25 4.31
N ALA A 96 -5.41 -15.09 5.41
CA ALA A 96 -5.26 -15.97 6.58
C ALA A 96 -5.67 -17.43 6.31
N SER A 97 -6.54 -17.66 5.33
CA SER A 97 -7.07 -19.00 5.00
C SER A 97 -6.27 -19.72 3.91
N ASP A 98 -5.36 -19.02 3.23
CA ASP A 98 -4.57 -19.53 2.12
C ASP A 98 -3.06 -19.34 2.41
N PRO A 99 -2.32 -20.42 2.73
CA PRO A 99 -0.89 -20.35 3.06
C PRO A 99 0.01 -19.78 1.95
N ASP A 100 -0.44 -19.83 0.70
CA ASP A 100 0.33 -19.35 -0.46
C ASP A 100 -0.12 -17.94 -0.90
N ALA A 101 -0.99 -17.29 -0.12
CA ALA A 101 -1.57 -16.00 -0.47
C ALA A 101 -0.68 -14.80 -0.17
N ILE A 102 -0.79 -13.81 -1.05
CA ILE A 102 -0.30 -12.45 -0.82
C ILE A 102 -1.39 -11.43 -1.15
N GLY A 103 -1.48 -10.39 -0.33
CA GLY A 103 -2.39 -9.28 -0.52
C GLY A 103 -1.87 -8.02 0.18
N TYR A 104 -2.64 -6.94 0.09
CA TYR A 104 -2.27 -5.66 0.70
C TYR A 104 -3.44 -5.06 1.47
N ILE A 105 -3.12 -4.46 2.62
CA ILE A 105 -4.06 -3.81 3.53
C ILE A 105 -3.46 -2.50 4.05
N SER A 106 -4.29 -1.62 4.59
CA SER A 106 -3.81 -0.46 5.35
C SER A 106 -3.12 -0.93 6.64
N LEU A 107 -2.04 -0.25 7.04
CA LEU A 107 -1.25 -0.62 8.23
C LEU A 107 -2.10 -0.74 9.50
N GLY A 108 -3.03 0.18 9.73
CA GLY A 108 -3.93 0.15 10.90
C GLY A 108 -4.86 -1.05 10.99
N SER A 109 -4.99 -1.84 9.93
CA SER A 109 -5.79 -3.07 9.94
C SER A 109 -4.96 -4.32 10.25
N LEU A 110 -3.63 -4.21 10.27
CA LEU A 110 -2.74 -5.32 10.57
C LEU A 110 -3.00 -5.87 11.97
N ASN A 111 -3.06 -7.20 12.08
CA ASN A 111 -3.20 -7.92 13.33
C ASN A 111 -2.57 -9.32 13.20
N ASP A 112 -2.62 -10.12 14.26
CA ASP A 112 -1.93 -11.41 14.34
C ASP A 112 -2.49 -12.52 13.44
N THR A 113 -3.59 -12.28 12.70
CA THR A 113 -4.14 -13.27 11.75
C THR A 113 -3.38 -13.34 10.43
N VAL A 114 -2.58 -12.32 10.12
CA VAL A 114 -1.77 -12.24 8.90
C VAL A 114 -0.38 -11.72 9.23
N LYS A 115 0.60 -12.02 8.38
CA LYS A 115 1.98 -11.57 8.57
C LYS A 115 2.33 -10.46 7.60
N ALA A 116 2.76 -9.31 8.12
CA ALA A 116 3.32 -8.25 7.28
C ALA A 116 4.71 -8.65 6.75
N VAL A 117 4.91 -8.47 5.45
CA VAL A 117 6.23 -8.62 4.81
C VAL A 117 7.05 -7.34 5.01
N LYS A 118 8.37 -7.51 5.13
CA LYS A 118 9.29 -6.36 5.12
C LYS A 118 9.48 -5.89 3.68
N ILE A 119 9.58 -4.58 3.49
CA ILE A 119 9.90 -3.99 2.19
C ILE A 119 11.28 -3.36 2.32
N ASP A 120 12.21 -3.77 1.46
CA ASP A 120 13.62 -3.37 1.51
C ASP A 120 14.27 -3.62 2.89
N GLY A 121 13.83 -4.68 3.58
CA GLY A 121 14.29 -5.03 4.93
C GLY A 121 13.67 -4.19 6.07
N ILE A 122 12.81 -3.22 5.75
CA ILE A 122 12.15 -2.34 6.73
C ILE A 122 10.77 -2.91 7.11
N GLU A 123 10.49 -2.92 8.42
CA GLU A 123 9.19 -3.33 8.95
C GLU A 123 8.14 -2.23 8.79
N ALA A 124 6.90 -2.62 8.47
CA ALA A 124 5.77 -1.72 8.40
C ALA A 124 5.30 -1.34 9.82
N THR A 125 5.90 -0.30 10.40
CA THR A 125 5.55 0.22 11.73
C THR A 125 5.25 1.71 11.66
N ALA A 126 4.45 2.22 12.61
CA ALA A 126 4.17 3.66 12.69
C ALA A 126 5.45 4.49 12.83
N GLN A 127 6.43 3.99 13.59
CA GLN A 127 7.75 4.62 13.75
C GLN A 127 8.53 4.69 12.43
N ASN A 128 8.57 3.60 11.66
CA ASN A 128 9.29 3.58 10.39
C ASN A 128 8.59 4.43 9.32
N VAL A 129 7.26 4.58 9.40
CA VAL A 129 6.53 5.51 8.53
C VAL A 129 6.81 6.97 8.95
N LYS A 130 6.74 7.29 10.24
CA LYS A 130 7.01 8.66 10.77
C LYS A 130 8.44 9.13 10.46
N SER A 131 9.43 8.25 10.58
CA SER A 131 10.83 8.55 10.21
C SER A 131 11.06 8.60 8.70
N GLY A 132 10.13 8.07 7.92
CA GLY A 132 10.22 7.97 6.46
C GLY A 132 11.04 6.78 5.97
N ASP A 133 11.52 5.89 6.85
CA ASP A 133 12.26 4.67 6.45
C ASP A 133 11.37 3.70 5.67
N TYR A 134 10.10 3.55 6.07
CA TYR A 134 9.12 2.73 5.34
C TYR A 134 8.44 3.54 4.23
N LYS A 135 8.88 3.30 2.99
CA LYS A 135 8.51 4.12 1.81
C LYS A 135 7.11 3.85 1.26
N VAL A 136 6.49 2.72 1.62
CA VAL A 136 5.14 2.38 1.17
C VAL A 136 4.12 3.03 2.11
N SER A 137 4.05 4.34 2.03
CA SER A 137 3.12 5.19 2.78
C SER A 137 2.75 6.40 1.93
N ARG A 138 1.61 7.02 2.23
CA ARG A 138 1.21 8.27 1.60
C ARG A 138 0.52 9.19 2.60
N PRO A 139 0.71 10.52 2.50
CA PRO A 139 0.05 11.46 3.38
C PRO A 139 -1.44 11.57 3.05
N PHE A 140 -2.25 11.74 4.08
CA PHE A 140 -3.64 12.16 3.94
C PHE A 140 -3.71 13.67 4.11
N ASN A 141 -3.72 14.38 2.98
CA ASN A 141 -3.71 15.84 2.98
C ASN A 141 -5.12 16.41 3.05
N ILE A 142 -5.27 17.50 3.79
CA ILE A 142 -6.43 18.38 3.73
C ILE A 142 -5.99 19.64 2.99
N VAL A 143 -6.73 20.01 1.95
CA VAL A 143 -6.43 21.18 1.13
C VAL A 143 -7.58 22.16 1.23
N PHE A 144 -7.25 23.42 1.46
CA PHE A 144 -8.22 24.51 1.59
C PHE A 144 -7.67 25.80 0.99
N ALA A 145 -8.59 26.72 0.65
CA ALA A 145 -8.22 28.06 0.20
C ALA A 145 -7.64 28.89 1.36
N GLU A 146 -6.83 29.91 1.05
CA GLU A 146 -6.20 30.77 2.06
C GLU A 146 -7.19 31.37 3.07
N ASN A 147 -8.41 31.70 2.61
CA ASN A 147 -9.45 32.29 3.44
C ASN A 147 -10.56 31.28 3.73
N LEU A 148 -10.34 30.43 4.74
CA LEU A 148 -11.39 29.54 5.27
C LEU A 148 -12.49 30.34 5.97
N SER A 149 -13.72 29.83 5.89
CA SER A 149 -14.78 30.33 6.77
C SER A 149 -14.44 29.99 8.23
N ALA A 150 -14.91 30.81 9.18
CA ALA A 150 -14.70 30.56 10.61
C ALA A 150 -15.02 29.11 11.05
N PRO A 151 -16.17 28.50 10.69
CA PRO A 151 -16.43 27.11 11.08
C PRO A 151 -15.49 26.10 10.41
N ALA A 152 -14.99 26.38 9.21
CA ALA A 152 -14.02 25.48 8.56
C ALA A 152 -12.63 25.60 9.19
N GLN A 153 -12.22 26.80 9.59
CA GLN A 153 -10.97 27.03 10.31
C GLN A 153 -11.00 26.37 11.70
N ASP A 154 -12.13 26.49 12.42
CA ASP A 154 -12.33 25.82 13.72
C ASP A 154 -12.29 24.29 13.58
N PHE A 155 -12.89 23.74 12.52
CA PHE A 155 -12.80 22.31 12.22
C PHE A 155 -11.38 21.85 11.87
N VAL A 156 -10.63 22.62 11.07
CA VAL A 156 -9.19 22.32 10.83
C VAL A 156 -8.41 22.38 12.15
N GLY A 157 -8.70 23.33 13.02
CA GLY A 157 -8.13 23.41 14.37
C GLY A 157 -8.45 22.18 15.21
N PHE A 158 -9.67 21.65 15.14
CA PHE A 158 -10.04 20.39 15.79
C PHE A 158 -9.24 19.21 15.25
N ILE A 159 -9.12 19.06 13.92
CA ILE A 159 -8.33 17.97 13.32
C ILE A 159 -6.88 18.01 13.79
N MET A 160 -6.29 19.20 13.89
CA MET A 160 -4.90 19.40 14.31
C MET A 160 -4.70 19.40 15.83
N SER A 161 -5.77 19.35 16.63
CA SER A 161 -5.69 19.29 18.10
C SER A 161 -5.33 17.88 18.59
N SER A 162 -4.94 17.75 19.87
CA SER A 162 -4.70 16.42 20.46
C SER A 162 -5.94 15.52 20.39
N ASP A 163 -7.14 16.09 20.45
CA ASP A 163 -8.41 15.34 20.40
C ASP A 163 -8.64 14.78 19.00
N GLY A 164 -8.35 15.57 17.96
CA GLY A 164 -8.40 15.13 16.57
C GLY A 164 -7.32 14.11 16.24
N GLN A 165 -6.09 14.33 16.71
CA GLN A 165 -4.97 13.39 16.52
C GLN A 165 -5.23 12.05 17.22
N ALA A 166 -5.83 12.05 18.41
CA ALA A 166 -6.23 10.81 19.10
C ALA A 166 -7.25 10.01 18.27
N ILE A 167 -8.25 10.66 17.67
CA ILE A 167 -9.23 9.98 16.80
C ILE A 167 -8.53 9.37 15.57
N ILE A 168 -7.55 10.06 14.99
CA ILE A 168 -6.74 9.56 13.87
C ILE A 168 -6.02 8.27 14.28
N GLU A 169 -5.32 8.28 15.42
CA GLU A 169 -4.56 7.12 15.91
C GLU A 169 -5.47 5.95 16.32
N ASP A 170 -6.59 6.22 17.01
CA ASP A 170 -7.57 5.22 17.43
C ASP A 170 -8.22 4.48 16.25
N ASN A 171 -8.26 5.11 15.07
CA ASN A 171 -8.76 4.51 13.84
C ASN A 171 -7.65 3.87 12.99
N GLY A 172 -6.45 3.68 13.55
CA GLY A 172 -5.34 2.96 12.91
C GLY A 172 -4.55 3.78 11.89
N TYR A 173 -4.68 5.11 11.93
CA TYR A 173 -3.83 6.01 11.16
C TYR A 173 -2.64 6.48 12.01
N ILE A 174 -1.75 7.24 11.39
CA ILE A 174 -0.54 7.74 12.04
C ILE A 174 -0.73 9.24 12.24
N GLY A 175 -0.77 9.68 13.51
CA GLY A 175 -0.83 11.09 13.86
C GLY A 175 0.39 11.87 13.37
N VAL A 176 0.21 13.16 13.09
CA VAL A 176 1.24 14.05 12.54
C VAL A 176 1.81 15.02 13.57
N ASP A 177 1.17 15.16 14.74
CA ASP A 177 1.65 16.00 15.83
C ASP A 177 1.36 15.35 17.20
N GLU A 178 2.41 14.89 17.88
CA GLU A 178 2.32 14.30 19.22
C GLU A 178 2.25 15.35 20.34
N ASN A 179 2.50 16.63 20.02
CA ASN A 179 2.51 17.73 20.98
C ASN A 179 1.36 18.72 20.75
N ALA A 180 0.35 18.31 19.98
CA ALA A 180 -0.82 19.12 19.70
C ALA A 180 -1.52 19.55 21.01
N ALA A 181 -2.01 20.78 21.06
CA ALA A 181 -2.79 21.25 22.19
C ALA A 181 -4.22 20.66 22.16
N PRO A 182 -4.90 20.50 23.31
CA PRO A 182 -6.32 20.15 23.37
C PRO A 182 -7.19 21.11 22.59
N PHE A 183 -8.29 20.61 22.02
CA PHE A 183 -9.18 21.47 21.26
C PHE A 183 -9.88 22.48 22.17
N THR A 184 -10.00 23.72 21.70
CA THR A 184 -10.82 24.76 22.33
C THR A 184 -11.75 25.32 21.28
N ALA A 185 -13.06 25.08 21.43
CA ALA A 185 -14.05 25.52 20.46
C ALA A 185 -14.07 27.05 20.32
N ALA A 186 -14.01 27.55 19.09
CA ALA A 186 -14.13 28.97 18.81
C ALA A 186 -15.58 29.49 18.84
N GLY A 187 -16.56 28.61 19.07
CA GLY A 187 -18.00 28.94 19.02
C GLY A 187 -18.47 29.30 17.61
N ALA A 188 -17.76 28.84 16.58
CA ALA A 188 -18.11 29.11 15.19
C ALA A 188 -19.30 28.24 14.76
N SER A 189 -20.31 28.86 14.13
CA SER A 189 -21.48 28.17 13.59
C SER A 189 -21.58 28.37 12.08
N GLY A 190 -22.01 27.33 11.36
CA GLY A 190 -22.22 27.38 9.93
C GLY A 190 -22.07 26.02 9.26
N LYS A 191 -21.97 26.04 7.92
CA LYS A 191 -21.83 24.82 7.10
C LYS A 191 -20.38 24.67 6.63
N VAL A 192 -19.79 23.52 6.91
CA VAL A 192 -18.52 23.08 6.32
C VAL A 192 -18.83 22.01 5.27
N VAL A 193 -18.25 22.13 4.07
CA VAL A 193 -18.36 21.13 3.01
C VAL A 193 -16.99 20.53 2.79
N ILE A 194 -16.91 19.20 2.86
CA ILE A 194 -15.68 18.46 2.66
C ILE A 194 -15.92 17.51 1.49
N ALA A 195 -15.01 17.50 0.53
CA ALA A 195 -15.04 16.64 -0.63
C ALA A 195 -13.61 16.26 -1.01
N GLY A 196 -13.42 15.07 -1.58
CA GLY A 196 -12.09 14.63 -2.00
C GLY A 196 -11.94 13.12 -2.08
N SER A 197 -10.75 12.65 -1.73
CA SER A 197 -10.34 11.26 -1.86
C SER A 197 -11.22 10.31 -1.04
N SER A 198 -11.71 9.25 -1.69
CA SER A 198 -12.41 8.13 -1.04
C SER A 198 -11.57 7.44 0.03
N SER A 199 -10.24 7.59 -0.01
CA SER A 199 -9.33 7.02 1.00
C SER A 199 -9.34 7.82 2.30
N VAL A 200 -9.65 9.12 2.23
CA VAL A 200 -9.65 10.04 3.39
C VAL A 200 -11.05 10.16 4.00
N THR A 201 -12.10 9.91 3.22
CA THR A 201 -13.50 10.00 3.67
C THR A 201 -13.78 9.28 5.01
N PRO A 202 -13.36 8.02 5.24
CA PRO A 202 -13.74 7.31 6.46
C PRO A 202 -13.26 8.00 7.73
N ILE A 203 -12.00 8.46 7.76
CA ILE A 203 -11.46 9.16 8.93
C ILE A 203 -12.04 10.58 9.06
N MET A 204 -12.31 11.24 7.93
CA MET A 204 -12.90 12.57 7.93
C MET A 204 -14.33 12.56 8.50
N GLU A 205 -15.11 11.52 8.23
CA GLU A 205 -16.44 11.34 8.83
C GLU A 205 -16.38 11.19 10.35
N LYS A 206 -15.40 10.41 10.86
CA LYS A 206 -15.17 10.26 12.31
C LYS A 206 -14.76 11.56 12.98
N LEU A 207 -13.86 12.32 12.35
CA LEU A 207 -13.46 13.64 12.83
C LEU A 207 -14.65 14.61 12.83
N ALA A 208 -15.46 14.62 11.77
CA ALA A 208 -16.65 15.48 11.68
C ALA A 208 -17.72 15.10 12.72
N GLU A 209 -17.93 13.81 12.99
CA GLU A 209 -18.84 13.34 14.04
C GLU A 209 -18.41 13.83 15.42
N ALA A 210 -17.12 13.64 15.77
CA ALA A 210 -16.59 14.07 17.05
C ALA A 210 -16.59 15.60 17.22
N TYR A 211 -16.25 16.34 16.15
CA TYR A 211 -16.29 17.80 16.17
C TYR A 211 -17.70 18.33 16.46
N LYS A 212 -18.73 17.78 15.80
CA LYS A 212 -20.13 18.18 16.05
C LYS A 212 -20.59 17.89 17.48
N ALA A 213 -19.99 16.92 18.17
CA ALA A 213 -20.31 16.64 19.57
C ALA A 213 -19.79 17.73 20.52
N VAL A 214 -18.68 18.39 20.16
CA VAL A 214 -18.05 19.47 20.94
C VAL A 214 -18.39 20.88 20.44
N ASN A 215 -18.97 20.99 19.23
CA ASN A 215 -19.47 22.22 18.63
C ASN A 215 -20.84 21.98 17.96
N PRO A 216 -21.94 21.92 18.74
CA PRO A 216 -23.29 21.54 18.27
C PRO A 216 -24.02 22.61 17.45
#